data_AF-A0A956Z7K8-F1
#
_entry.id   AF-A0A956Z7K8-F1
#
_cell.length_a   1.000
_cell.length_b   1.000
_cell.length_c   1.000
_cell.angle_alpha   90.00
_cell.angle_beta   90.00
_cell.angle_gamma   90.00
#
_symmetry.space_group_name_H-M   'P 1'
#
loop_
_entity.id
_entity.type
_entity.pdbx_description
1 polymer ?
#
loop_
_entity_poly.entity_id
_entity_poly.type
_entity_poly.pdbx_seq_one_letter_code
_entity_poly.pdbx_strand_id
1 'polypeptide(L)'
;EYVFSFPQSSEFLEQLQQFISFSVPHYQKSGKTRLTVAIGCTGGQHRSVALAMALAQYIQAAHQDINLTVLHREMNHWPHQAAKPTPSNPT
;
A
#
# COMPACT_ATOMS: atom_id res chain seq x y z
N GLU A 1 -7.29 -9.83 7.99
CA GLU A 1 -6.86 -11.02 8.74
C GLU A 1 -6.44 -12.20 7.84
N TYR A 2 -7.26 -12.69 6.90
CA TYR A 2 -6.93 -13.89 6.08
C TYR A 2 -5.58 -13.86 5.34
N VAL A 3 -5.13 -12.70 4.84
CA VAL A 3 -3.85 -12.63 4.10
C VAL A 3 -2.65 -12.96 5.01
N PHE A 4 -2.68 -12.53 6.27
CA PHE A 4 -1.59 -12.69 7.22
C PHE A 4 -1.71 -13.94 8.10
N SER A 5 -2.72 -14.79 7.87
CA SER A 5 -2.79 -16.11 8.51
C SER A 5 -1.80 -17.11 7.92
N PHE A 6 -1.15 -16.78 6.80
CA PHE A 6 -0.13 -17.60 6.16
C PHE A 6 1.27 -17.09 6.53
N PRO A 7 2.18 -17.94 7.04
CA PRO A 7 3.53 -17.53 7.41
C PRO A 7 4.29 -16.84 6.27
N GLN A 8 4.11 -17.32 5.03
CA GLN A 8 4.77 -16.78 3.85
C GLN A 8 4.40 -15.31 3.58
N SER A 9 3.17 -14.90 3.91
CA SER A 9 2.74 -13.51 3.73
C SER A 9 3.45 -12.58 4.71
N SER A 10 3.66 -13.05 5.94
CA SER A 10 4.38 -12.31 6.98
C SER A 10 5.86 -12.24 6.70
N GLU A 11 6.48 -13.36 6.30
CA GLU A 11 7.88 -13.42 5.86
C GLU A 11 8.14 -12.49 4.66
N PHE A 12 7.24 -12.50 3.67
CA PHE A 12 7.34 -11.60 2.53
C PHE A 12 7.24 -10.13 2.94
N LEU A 13 6.31 -9.79 3.84
CA LEU A 13 6.18 -8.43 4.35
C LEU A 13 7.44 -8.01 5.10
N GLU A 14 8.03 -8.87 5.93
CA GLU A 14 9.25 -8.58 6.67
C GLU A 14 10.42 -8.29 5.73
N GLN A 15 10.64 -9.14 4.72
CA GLN A 15 11.68 -8.91 3.71
C GLN A 15 11.48 -7.59 2.96
N LEU A 16 10.23 -7.27 2.63
CA LEU A 16 9.90 -6.02 1.96
C LEU A 16 10.16 -4.81 2.87
N GLN A 17 9.81 -4.89 4.14
CA GLN A 17 10.11 -3.85 5.14
C GLN A 17 11.61 -3.61 5.27
N GLN A 18 12.40 -4.68 5.39
CA GLN A 18 13.87 -4.60 5.46
C GLN A 18 14.44 -3.94 4.21
N PHE A 19 13.97 -4.33 3.02
CA PHE A 19 14.42 -3.75 1.76
C PHE A 19 14.12 -2.25 1.65
N ILE A 20 12.92 -1.81 2.05
CA ILE A 20 12.55 -0.39 2.00
C ILE A 20 13.34 0.43 3.02
N SER A 21 13.49 -0.07 4.25
CA SER A 21 14.30 0.60 5.29
C SER A 21 15.75 0.77 4.88
N PHE A 22 16.30 -0.20 4.16
CA PHE A 22 17.61 -0.06 3.52
C PHE A 22 17.58 0.97 2.38
N SER A 23 16.58 0.96 1.51
CA SER A 23 16.56 1.78 0.29
C SER A 23 16.33 3.27 0.54
N VAL A 24 15.43 3.62 1.46
CA VAL A 24 15.01 5.00 1.77
C VAL A 24 16.18 5.97 2.00
N PRO A 25 17.11 5.72 2.94
CA PRO A 25 18.20 6.67 3.21
C PRO A 25 19.16 6.82 2.03
N HIS A 26 19.29 5.79 1.19
CA HIS A 26 20.11 5.87 -0.02
C HIS A 26 19.43 6.70 -1.12
N TYR A 27 18.10 6.65 -1.24
CA TYR A 27 17.36 7.52 -2.14
C TYR A 27 17.53 8.98 -1.78
N GLN A 28 17.38 9.32 -0.49
CA GLN A 28 17.59 10.67 0.04
C GLN A 28 19.00 11.18 -0.26
N LYS A 29 20.04 10.39 0.06
CA LYS A 29 21.44 10.73 -0.22
C LYS A 29 21.72 10.97 -1.71
N SER A 30 21.04 10.22 -2.58
CA SER A 30 21.20 10.36 -4.03
C SER A 30 20.42 11.54 -4.64
N GLY A 31 19.74 12.35 -3.82
CA GLY A 31 18.92 13.49 -4.28
C GLY A 31 17.63 13.09 -4.97
N LYS A 32 17.22 11.81 -4.92
CA LYS A 32 15.95 11.36 -5.49
C LYS A 32 14.81 11.72 -4.57
N THR A 33 13.80 12.37 -5.13
CA THR A 33 12.65 12.89 -4.38
C THR A 33 11.47 11.92 -4.31
N ARG A 34 11.53 10.79 -5.03
CA ARG A 34 10.43 9.83 -5.11
C ARG A 34 10.93 8.39 -5.18
N LEU A 35 10.32 7.53 -4.37
CA LEU A 35 10.40 6.07 -4.45
C LEU A 35 8.97 5.55 -4.61
N THR A 36 8.73 4.75 -5.66
CA THR A 36 7.43 4.13 -5.90
C THR A 36 7.56 2.63 -5.81
N VAL A 37 6.74 2.01 -4.95
CA VAL A 37 6.70 0.57 -4.72
C VAL A 37 5.35 0.06 -5.18
N ALA A 38 5.35 -0.80 -6.21
CA ALA A 38 4.14 -1.41 -6.73
C ALA A 38 4.02 -2.86 -6.25
N ILE A 39 2.91 -3.19 -5.57
CA ILE A 39 2.61 -4.54 -5.11
C ILE A 39 1.38 -5.04 -5.86
N GLY A 40 1.54 -6.11 -6.63
CA GLY A 40 0.49 -6.69 -7.47
C GLY A 40 0.05 -8.06 -6.99
N CYS A 41 -1.24 -8.35 -7.09
CA CYS A 41 -1.77 -9.71 -7.10
C CYS A 41 -2.73 -9.86 -8.28
N THR A 42 -3.11 -11.09 -8.65
CA THR A 42 -3.88 -11.37 -9.88
C THR A 42 -5.07 -10.45 -10.10
N GLY A 43 -5.92 -10.27 -9.07
CA GLY A 43 -7.09 -9.39 -9.14
C GLY A 43 -6.91 -8.02 -8.46
N GLY A 44 -5.73 -7.71 -7.92
CA GLY A 44 -5.40 -6.43 -7.30
C GLY A 44 -6.21 -5.95 -6.09
N GLN A 45 -7.18 -6.74 -5.59
CA GLN A 45 -8.16 -6.31 -4.58
C GLN A 45 -7.90 -6.83 -3.15
N HIS A 46 -7.10 -7.89 -2.98
CA HIS A 46 -6.96 -8.57 -1.68
C HIS A 46 -5.53 -8.54 -1.14
N ARG A 47 -4.64 -9.36 -1.70
CA ARG A 47 -3.27 -9.53 -1.19
C ARG A 47 -2.42 -8.28 -1.36
N SER A 48 -2.47 -7.67 -2.54
CA SER A 48 -1.75 -6.42 -2.82
C SER A 48 -2.21 -5.28 -1.91
N VAL A 49 -3.53 -5.16 -1.68
CA VAL A 49 -4.11 -4.14 -0.79
C VAL A 49 -3.63 -4.32 0.64
N ALA A 50 -3.75 -5.55 1.17
CA ALA A 50 -3.32 -5.86 2.54
C ALA A 50 -1.82 -5.60 2.76
N LEU A 51 -0.97 -6.04 1.83
CA LEU A 51 0.48 -5.83 1.91
C LEU A 51 0.85 -4.34 1.78
N ALA A 52 0.24 -3.61 0.85
CA ALA A 52 0.50 -2.19 0.67
C ALA A 52 0.12 -1.38 1.91
N MET A 53 -1.01 -1.69 2.55
CA MET A 53 -1.42 -1.03 3.79
C MET A 53 -0.49 -1.36 4.96
N ALA A 54 -0.11 -2.62 5.13
CA ALA A 54 0.78 -3.02 6.21
C ALA A 54 2.19 -2.41 6.04
N LEU A 55 2.71 -2.38 4.82
CA LEU A 55 3.97 -1.71 4.52
C LEU A 55 3.87 -0.20 4.78
N ALA A 56 2.75 0.42 4.41
CA ALA A 56 2.53 1.84 4.64
C ALA A 56 2.55 2.21 6.13
N GLN A 57 1.88 1.41 6.97
CA GLN A 57 1.91 1.58 8.43
C GLN A 57 3.34 1.47 8.97
N TYR A 58 4.10 0.48 8.50
CA TYR A 58 5.50 0.32 8.89
C TYR A 58 6.36 1.53 8.49
N ILE A 59 6.26 2.00 7.24
CA ILE A 59 7.04 3.16 6.76
C ILE A 59 6.68 4.41 7.55
N GLN A 60 5.39 4.65 7.82
CA GLN A 60 4.96 5.81 8.59
C GLN A 60 5.51 5.80 10.03
N ALA A 61 5.61 4.61 10.63
CA ALA A 61 6.20 4.45 11.97
C ALA A 61 7.73 4.59 11.97
N ALA A 62 8.41 4.05 10.94
CA ALA A 62 9.86 4.01 10.86
C ALA A 62 10.50 5.31 10.30
N HIS A 63 9.76 6.05 9.48
CA HIS A 63 10.26 7.22 8.74
C HIS A 63 9.28 8.39 8.80
N GLN A 64 9.41 9.22 9.85
CA GLN A 64 8.53 10.37 10.09
C GLN A 64 8.76 11.54 9.12
N ASP A 65 9.87 11.53 8.39
CA ASP A 65 10.31 12.55 7.44
C ASP A 65 9.82 12.30 5.99
N ILE A 66 9.06 11.23 5.76
CA ILE A 66 8.59 10.84 4.43
C ILE A 66 7.11 11.19 4.25
N ASN A 67 6.81 11.85 3.12
CA ASN A 67 5.45 11.99 2.62
C ASN A 67 5.02 10.68 1.94
N LEU A 68 4.12 9.94 2.59
CA LEU A 68 3.64 8.65 2.11
C LEU A 68 2.30 8.79 1.39
N THR A 69 2.14 8.12 0.25
CA THR A 69 0.87 8.02 -0.48
C THR A 69 0.64 6.58 -0.92
N VAL A 70 -0.55 6.05 -0.63
CA VAL A 70 -0.96 4.69 -1.02
C VAL A 70 -2.06 4.79 -2.06
N LEU A 71 -1.90 4.07 -3.17
CA LEU A 71 -2.86 4.03 -4.27
C LEU A 71 -3.25 2.58 -4.56
N HIS A 72 -4.55 2.32 -4.67
CA HIS A 72 -5.08 1.02 -5.07
C HIS A 72 -5.64 1.13 -6.48
N ARG A 73 -4.83 0.77 -7.49
CA ARG A 73 -5.20 0.86 -8.92
C ARG A 73 -6.53 0.17 -9.22
N GLU A 74 -6.73 -0.98 -8.59
CA GLU A 74 -7.87 -1.83 -8.83
C GLU A 74 -9.14 -1.44 -8.03
N MET A 75 -9.11 -0.32 -7.32
CA MET A 75 -10.21 0.09 -6.44
C MET A 75 -11.54 0.23 -7.21
N ASN A 76 -11.53 0.84 -8.40
CA ASN A 76 -12.73 1.17 -9.18
C ASN A 76 -13.57 -0.02 -9.66
N HIS A 77 -13.04 -1.24 -9.61
CA HIS A 77 -13.75 -2.46 -9.99
C HIS A 77 -13.84 -3.46 -8.84
N TRP A 78 -13.67 -2.98 -7.61
CA TRP A 78 -14.07 -3.75 -6.44
C TRP A 78 -15.59 -3.97 -6.50
N PRO A 79 -16.10 -5.22 -6.33
CA PRO A 79 -17.52 -5.56 -6.39
C PRO A 79 -18.50 -4.76 -5.48
N HIS A 80 -18.03 -3.80 -4.68
CA HIS A 80 -18.86 -2.97 -3.80
C HIS A 80 -19.00 -1.49 -4.20
N GLN A 81 -18.52 -1.07 -5.38
CA GLN A 81 -18.72 0.32 -5.85
C GLN A 81 -20.03 0.55 -6.64
N ALA A 82 -21.00 -0.36 -6.55
CA ALA A 82 -22.33 -0.20 -7.14
C ALA A 82 -23.37 0.41 -6.17
N ALA A 83 -23.00 1.41 -5.36
CA ALA A 83 -23.94 2.30 -4.67
C ALA A 83 -23.22 3.49 -4.02
N LYS A 84 -23.09 4.60 -4.75
CA LYS A 84 -23.17 5.92 -4.11
C LYS A 84 -24.54 6.49 -4.46
N PRO A 85 -25.45 6.75 -3.51
CA PRO A 85 -26.65 7.51 -3.84
C PRO A 85 -26.21 8.90 -4.30
N THR A 86 -26.55 9.25 -5.54
CA THR A 86 -26.45 10.62 -6.04
C THR A 86 -27.26 11.50 -5.10
N PRO A 87 -26.73 12.63 -4.60
CA PRO A 87 -27.56 13.58 -3.87
C PRO A 87 -28.61 14.10 -4.85
N SER A 88 -29.87 13.68 -4.66
CA SER A 88 -31.01 14.27 -5.33
C SER A 88 -31.13 15.71 -4.85
N ASN A 89 -30.83 16.65 -5.74
CA ASN A 89 -30.99 18.08 -5.50
C ASN A 89 -32.48 18.37 -5.23
N PRO A 90 -32.86 18.92 -4.07
CA PRO A 90 -34.20 19.47 -3.90
C PRO A 90 -34.22 20.86 -4.55
N THR A 91 -35.12 21.02 -5.53
CA THR A 91 -35.66 22.33 -5.93
C THR A 91 -36.10 23.16 -4.74
#